data_AF-A0A371NBE1-F1
#
_entry.id   AF-A0A371NBE1-F1
#
_cell.length_a   1.000
_cell.length_b   1.000
_cell.length_c   1.000
_cell.angle_alpha   90.00
_cell.angle_beta   90.00
_cell.angle_gamma   90.00
#
_symmetry.space_group_name_H-M   'P 1'
#
loop_
_entity.id
_entity.type
_entity.pdbx_description
1 polymer ?
#
loop_
_entity_poly.entity_id
_entity_poly.type
_entity_poly.pdbx_seq_one_letter_code
_entity_poly.pdbx_strand_id
1 'polypeptide(L)'
;MNAFDFLTPPRSGKPRKNGITMVLDKGMGPASARDLMEISSDYVDFIKFGWGTLPLHRRDTVKEKVDMYRSFDVEPYPGGTLFEIAHLNDKVEEYFQEARSLGFETLEISNGTVEIETEEKCRLIEMAVDEGFMVISEVGKKDPERDRLLEPDDRVRLVRADLRAGASMVLMEARESGQNIGIYDERGNIREDEFNHLTDRLPMDKIIWEAPQKSQQVYFILKIGPDVNLGNIPPEEITALETIRRGLRGDTLGKVNL
;
A
#
# COMPACT_ATOMS: atom_id res chain seq x y z
N MET A 1 -2.61 5.50 27.23
CA MET A 1 -3.32 6.80 27.32
C MET A 1 -2.45 7.83 26.65
N ASN A 2 -2.96 8.51 25.63
CA ASN A 2 -2.18 9.49 24.87
C ASN A 2 -2.16 10.85 25.58
N ALA A 3 -1.16 11.67 25.25
CA ALA A 3 -1.18 13.08 25.65
C ALA A 3 -2.39 13.77 25.01
N PHE A 4 -3.07 14.64 25.76
CA PHE A 4 -4.24 15.40 25.31
C PHE A 4 -5.39 14.54 24.76
N ASP A 5 -5.55 13.30 25.23
CA ASP A 5 -6.57 12.35 24.76
C ASP A 5 -8.00 12.95 24.74
N PHE A 6 -8.32 13.80 25.73
CA PHE A 6 -9.60 14.52 25.84
C PHE A 6 -9.90 15.51 24.70
N LEU A 7 -8.91 15.88 23.88
CA LEU A 7 -9.05 16.71 22.69
C LEU A 7 -9.04 15.90 21.40
N THR A 8 -8.83 14.58 21.47
CA THR A 8 -8.42 13.80 20.31
C THR A 8 -9.59 12.94 19.80
N PRO A 9 -10.15 13.21 18.61
CA PRO A 9 -11.30 12.47 18.09
C PRO A 9 -11.03 10.96 17.95
N PRO A 10 -12.02 10.07 18.09
CA PRO A 10 -11.79 8.63 18.07
C PRO A 10 -11.24 8.14 16.72
N ARG A 11 -10.55 6.99 16.74
CA ARG A 11 -10.01 6.29 15.57
C ARG A 11 -10.30 4.80 15.73
N SER A 12 -10.53 4.08 14.63
CA SER A 12 -10.67 2.62 14.71
C SER A 12 -9.34 1.98 15.15
N GLY A 13 -9.42 1.08 16.13
CA GLY A 13 -8.27 0.30 16.59
C GLY A 13 -7.87 -0.81 15.60
N LYS A 14 -6.71 -1.41 15.83
CA LYS A 14 -6.23 -2.60 15.12
C LYS A 14 -6.96 -3.88 15.61
N PRO A 15 -7.07 -4.93 14.77
CA PRO A 15 -6.74 -4.97 13.34
C PRO A 15 -7.76 -4.20 12.51
N ARG A 16 -7.27 -3.36 11.58
CA ARG A 16 -8.13 -2.49 10.77
C ARG A 16 -8.63 -3.19 9.52
N LYS A 17 -9.90 -2.93 9.19
CA LYS A 17 -10.49 -3.28 7.88
C LYS A 17 -10.56 -2.08 6.94
N ASN A 18 -10.62 -0.87 7.50
CA ASN A 18 -10.68 0.41 6.80
C ASN A 18 -9.76 1.42 7.49
N GLY A 19 -9.46 2.52 6.80
CA GLY A 19 -8.53 3.55 7.26
C GLY A 19 -7.09 3.07 7.29
N ILE A 20 -6.77 2.09 6.46
CA ILE A 20 -5.46 1.45 6.40
C ILE A 20 -4.39 2.50 6.09
N THR A 21 -3.26 2.39 6.78
CA THR A 21 -2.02 3.12 6.48
C THR A 21 -0.95 2.11 6.10
N MET A 22 -0.57 2.10 4.82
CA MET A 22 0.56 1.35 4.30
C MET A 22 1.75 2.29 4.05
N VAL A 23 2.85 2.01 4.74
CA VAL A 23 4.06 2.84 4.77
C VAL A 23 5.11 2.24 3.83
N LEU A 24 5.83 3.10 3.10
CA LEU A 24 6.91 2.69 2.21
C LEU A 24 8.27 2.76 2.90
N ASP A 25 8.88 1.61 3.17
CA ASP A 25 10.24 1.49 3.68
C ASP A 25 11.23 1.27 2.54
N LYS A 26 12.10 2.24 2.29
CA LYS A 26 13.10 2.21 1.19
C LYS A 26 14.49 1.74 1.64
N GLY A 27 14.61 1.17 2.84
CA GLY A 27 15.89 0.69 3.39
C GLY A 27 16.26 1.30 4.73
N MET A 28 15.29 1.62 5.60
CA MET A 28 15.56 2.06 6.97
C MET A 28 16.39 1.00 7.73
N GLY A 29 17.37 1.44 8.52
CA GLY A 29 18.08 0.54 9.42
C GLY A 29 17.17 0.01 10.54
N PRO A 30 17.46 -1.17 11.14
CA PRO A 30 16.61 -1.75 12.19
C PRO A 30 16.37 -0.81 13.38
N ALA A 31 17.39 -0.07 13.82
CA ALA A 31 17.27 0.87 14.93
C ALA A 31 16.27 2.01 14.62
N SER A 32 16.38 2.63 13.44
CA SER A 32 15.46 3.70 13.01
C SER A 32 14.05 3.18 12.80
N ALA A 33 13.91 1.98 12.22
CA ALA A 33 12.62 1.34 12.04
C ALA A 33 11.94 1.04 13.39
N ARG A 34 12.70 0.56 14.38
CA ARG A 34 12.21 0.33 15.75
C ARG A 34 11.76 1.61 16.42
N ASP A 35 12.61 2.64 16.42
CA ASP A 35 12.28 3.96 16.99
C ASP A 35 10.98 4.54 16.39
N LEU A 36 10.81 4.40 15.08
CA LEU A 36 9.58 4.81 14.40
C LEU A 36 8.35 4.02 14.86
N MET A 37 8.46 2.70 15.02
CA MET A 37 7.36 1.86 15.45
C MET A 37 7.00 2.10 16.93
N GLU A 38 7.96 2.40 17.79
CA GLU A 38 7.71 2.71 19.20
C GLU A 38 6.77 3.92 19.38
N ILE A 39 6.80 4.88 18.46
CA ILE A 39 5.94 6.07 18.51
C ILE A 39 4.72 6.01 17.59
N SER A 40 4.79 5.28 16.48
CA SER A 40 3.77 5.37 15.41
C SER A 40 3.06 4.07 15.07
N SER A 41 3.46 2.93 15.65
CA SER A 41 2.92 1.61 15.27
C SER A 41 1.40 1.52 15.33
N ASP A 42 0.77 2.14 16.32
CA ASP A 42 -0.70 2.19 16.44
C ASP A 42 -1.39 2.74 15.17
N TYR A 43 -0.70 3.55 14.36
CA TYR A 43 -1.23 4.22 13.17
C TYR A 43 -0.79 3.61 11.84
N VAL A 44 -0.02 2.51 11.87
CA VAL A 44 0.49 1.80 10.69
C VAL A 44 -0.11 0.40 10.65
N ASP A 45 -0.59 -0.03 9.50
CA ASP A 45 -1.13 -1.39 9.34
C ASP A 45 -0.17 -2.26 8.51
N PHE A 46 0.44 -1.69 7.46
CA PHE A 46 1.40 -2.40 6.63
C PHE A 46 2.69 -1.62 6.41
N ILE A 47 3.80 -2.35 6.22
CA ILE A 47 5.08 -1.81 5.74
C ILE A 47 5.44 -2.50 4.44
N LYS A 48 5.45 -1.74 3.33
CA LYS A 48 6.01 -2.19 2.06
C LYS A 48 7.51 -1.98 2.08
N PHE A 49 8.30 -3.05 2.02
CA PHE A 49 9.70 -2.95 1.63
C PHE A 49 9.76 -2.61 0.14
N GLY A 50 10.16 -1.39 -0.20
CA GLY A 50 10.01 -0.84 -1.54
C GLY A 50 10.69 -1.67 -2.62
N TRP A 51 10.00 -1.86 -3.75
CA TRP A 51 10.48 -2.53 -4.96
C TRP A 51 11.45 -3.70 -4.69
N GLY A 52 12.60 -3.73 -5.37
CA GLY A 52 13.68 -4.70 -5.15
C GLY A 52 14.74 -4.25 -4.15
N THR A 53 14.37 -3.62 -3.03
CA THR A 53 15.36 -3.21 -1.99
C THR A 53 15.94 -4.41 -1.22
N LEU A 54 15.11 -5.42 -0.92
CA LEU A 54 15.48 -6.54 -0.04
C LEU A 54 16.78 -7.28 -0.43
N PRO A 55 17.05 -7.60 -1.72
CA PRO A 55 18.28 -8.28 -2.11
C PRO A 55 19.57 -7.52 -1.81
N LEU A 56 19.50 -6.21 -1.51
CA LEU A 56 20.66 -5.38 -1.16
C LEU A 56 20.98 -5.38 0.34
N HIS A 57 20.17 -6.04 1.14
CA HIS A 57 20.32 -6.12 2.59
C HIS A 57 20.76 -7.51 3.03
N ARG A 58 21.46 -7.60 4.17
CA ARG A 58 21.79 -8.90 4.76
C ARG A 58 20.50 -9.62 5.13
N ARG A 59 20.41 -10.91 4.81
CA ARG A 59 19.24 -11.75 5.11
C ARG A 59 18.81 -11.67 6.59
N ASP A 60 19.77 -11.74 7.51
CA ASP A 60 19.50 -11.62 8.94
C ASP A 60 18.90 -10.26 9.33
N THR A 61 19.34 -9.17 8.68
CA THR A 61 18.82 -7.82 8.91
C THR A 61 17.40 -7.67 8.38
N VAL A 62 17.09 -8.27 7.23
CA VAL A 62 15.71 -8.32 6.71
C VAL A 62 14.81 -9.07 7.70
N LYS A 63 15.24 -10.26 8.12
CA LYS A 63 14.49 -11.07 9.09
C LYS A 63 14.27 -10.34 10.42
N GLU A 64 15.30 -9.68 10.94
CA GLU A 64 15.18 -8.84 12.15
C GLU A 64 14.11 -7.77 12.01
N LYS A 65 14.07 -7.06 10.86
CA LYS A 65 13.05 -6.04 10.61
C LYS A 65 11.65 -6.62 10.46
N VAL A 66 11.51 -7.76 9.78
CA VAL A 66 10.23 -8.45 9.62
C VAL A 66 9.68 -8.84 10.99
N ASP A 67 10.49 -9.53 11.81
CA ASP A 67 10.11 -9.94 13.16
C ASP A 67 9.80 -8.73 14.05
N MET A 68 10.56 -7.63 13.90
CA MET A 68 10.33 -6.37 14.63
C MET A 68 9.00 -5.71 14.26
N TYR A 69 8.71 -5.49 12.97
CA TYR A 69 7.44 -4.86 12.56
C TYR A 69 6.23 -5.66 13.06
N ARG A 70 6.29 -7.00 12.94
CA ARG A 70 5.23 -7.88 13.42
C ARG A 70 5.05 -7.82 14.93
N SER A 71 6.11 -7.61 15.71
CA SER A 71 6.01 -7.42 17.16
C SER A 71 5.24 -6.17 17.58
N PHE A 72 4.98 -5.24 16.65
CA PHE A 72 4.16 -4.04 16.81
C PHE A 72 2.79 -4.16 16.12
N ASP A 73 2.34 -5.37 15.78
CA ASP A 73 1.12 -5.64 15.02
C ASP A 73 1.08 -4.87 13.69
N VAL A 74 2.24 -4.73 13.02
CA VAL A 74 2.39 -4.14 11.69
C VAL A 74 2.83 -5.24 10.74
N GLU A 75 2.12 -5.39 9.62
CA GLU A 75 2.39 -6.48 8.66
C GLU A 75 3.36 -6.02 7.57
N PRO A 76 4.62 -6.48 7.58
CA PRO A 76 5.57 -6.16 6.53
C PRO A 76 5.34 -7.04 5.29
N TYR A 77 5.66 -6.53 4.11
CA TYR A 77 5.64 -7.31 2.88
C TYR A 77 6.63 -6.79 1.83
N PRO A 78 7.15 -7.64 0.94
CA PRO A 78 8.01 -7.24 -0.19
C PRO A 78 7.21 -6.53 -1.29
N GLY A 79 7.75 -5.45 -1.85
CA GLY A 79 7.14 -4.76 -2.99
C GLY A 79 7.10 -5.62 -4.26
N GLY A 80 6.06 -5.43 -5.07
CA GLY A 80 5.70 -6.30 -6.19
C GLY A 80 6.72 -6.28 -7.33
N THR A 81 7.54 -5.22 -7.45
CA THR A 81 8.66 -5.23 -8.41
C THR A 81 9.67 -6.34 -8.12
N LEU A 82 9.87 -6.73 -6.85
CA LEU A 82 10.73 -7.87 -6.52
C LEU A 82 10.10 -9.19 -6.99
N PHE A 83 8.79 -9.33 -6.85
CA PHE A 83 8.03 -10.44 -7.42
C PHE A 83 8.14 -10.46 -8.96
N GLU A 84 7.98 -9.32 -9.63
CA GLU A 84 8.12 -9.21 -11.09
C GLU A 84 9.53 -9.62 -11.55
N ILE A 85 10.57 -9.27 -10.80
CA ILE A 85 11.94 -9.74 -11.04
C ILE A 85 12.03 -11.27 -10.90
N ALA A 86 11.42 -11.85 -9.86
CA ALA A 86 11.39 -13.30 -9.70
C ALA A 86 10.66 -13.99 -10.86
N HIS A 87 9.51 -13.45 -11.28
CA HIS A 87 8.75 -13.95 -12.43
C HIS A 87 9.57 -13.89 -13.72
N LEU A 88 10.23 -12.76 -14.01
CA LEU A 88 11.07 -12.57 -15.19
C LEU A 88 12.24 -13.58 -15.28
N ASN A 89 12.69 -14.11 -14.15
CA ASN A 89 13.80 -15.06 -14.06
C ASN A 89 13.35 -16.51 -13.85
N ASP A 90 12.05 -16.82 -13.95
CA ASP A 90 11.48 -18.14 -13.65
C ASP A 90 11.81 -18.63 -12.22
N LYS A 91 11.69 -17.72 -11.24
CA LYS A 91 12.03 -17.92 -9.81
C LYS A 91 10.88 -17.68 -8.83
N VAL A 92 9.63 -17.82 -9.28
CA VAL A 92 8.45 -17.54 -8.43
C VAL A 92 8.38 -18.48 -7.23
N GLU A 93 8.64 -19.78 -7.43
CA GLU A 93 8.62 -20.76 -6.34
C GLU A 93 9.71 -20.47 -5.29
N GLU A 94 10.94 -20.20 -5.74
CA GLU A 94 12.04 -19.82 -4.84
C GLU A 94 11.76 -18.50 -4.11
N TYR A 95 11.08 -17.55 -4.77
CA TYR A 95 10.65 -16.31 -4.14
C TYR A 95 9.65 -16.54 -3.01
N PHE A 96 8.65 -17.40 -3.20
CA PHE A 96 7.70 -17.77 -2.14
C PHE A 96 8.40 -18.48 -0.98
N GLN A 97 9.31 -19.42 -1.26
CA GLN A 97 10.09 -20.11 -0.24
C GLN A 97 10.96 -19.14 0.58
N GLU A 98 11.67 -18.23 -0.09
CA GLU A 98 12.51 -17.24 0.59
C GLU A 98 11.66 -16.27 1.42
N ALA A 99 10.55 -15.76 0.88
CA ALA A 99 9.65 -14.87 1.60
C ALA A 99 9.11 -15.51 2.89
N ARG A 100 8.64 -16.77 2.82
CA ARG A 100 8.20 -17.52 4.01
C ARG A 100 9.34 -17.70 5.01
N SER A 101 10.53 -18.06 4.53
CA SER A 101 11.69 -18.29 5.40
C SER A 101 12.21 -17.02 6.10
N LEU A 102 11.91 -15.85 5.55
CA LEU A 102 12.18 -14.53 6.15
C LEU A 102 11.09 -14.10 7.14
N GLY A 103 9.92 -14.77 7.14
CA GLY A 103 8.80 -14.52 8.04
C GLY A 103 7.71 -13.62 7.48
N PHE A 104 7.69 -13.37 6.16
CA PHE A 104 6.59 -12.66 5.52
C PHE A 104 5.35 -13.55 5.47
N GLU A 105 4.19 -13.00 5.84
CA GLU A 105 2.88 -13.64 5.67
C GLU A 105 2.04 -12.97 4.58
N THR A 106 2.49 -11.80 4.11
CA THR A 106 1.87 -11.02 3.03
C THR A 106 2.83 -10.84 1.86
N LEU A 107 2.31 -10.90 0.63
CA LEU A 107 3.05 -10.63 -0.61
C LEU A 107 2.32 -9.59 -1.47
N GLU A 108 3.10 -8.76 -2.17
CA GLU A 108 2.58 -7.94 -3.27
C GLU A 108 2.75 -8.65 -4.62
N ILE A 109 1.67 -8.72 -5.40
CA ILE A 109 1.68 -9.29 -6.76
C ILE A 109 1.28 -8.22 -7.77
N SER A 110 2.24 -7.78 -8.59
CA SER A 110 2.09 -6.69 -9.55
C SER A 110 2.52 -7.10 -10.97
N ASN A 111 2.15 -6.29 -11.95
CA ASN A 111 2.58 -6.39 -13.35
C ASN A 111 2.85 -4.99 -13.95
N GLY A 112 3.42 -4.12 -13.12
CA GLY A 112 3.59 -2.71 -13.41
C GLY A 112 4.79 -2.40 -14.32
N THR A 113 5.81 -3.27 -14.31
CA THR A 113 7.05 -3.13 -15.11
C THR A 113 7.17 -4.24 -16.14
N VAL A 114 6.99 -5.49 -15.70
CA VAL A 114 7.00 -6.70 -16.52
C VAL A 114 5.61 -6.93 -17.09
N GLU A 115 5.55 -7.25 -18.37
CA GLU A 115 4.27 -7.56 -19.02
C GLU A 115 3.84 -8.98 -18.62
N ILE A 116 2.84 -9.04 -17.74
CA ILE A 116 2.20 -10.28 -17.30
C ILE A 116 0.72 -10.16 -17.66
N GLU A 117 0.24 -11.08 -18.47
CA GLU A 117 -1.16 -11.14 -18.89
C GLU A 117 -2.09 -11.30 -17.70
N THR A 118 -3.33 -10.82 -17.83
CA THR A 118 -4.27 -10.78 -16.70
C THR A 118 -4.56 -12.17 -16.16
N GLU A 119 -4.77 -13.16 -17.03
CA GLU A 119 -5.00 -14.55 -16.62
C GLU A 119 -3.79 -15.13 -15.88
N GLU A 120 -2.58 -14.81 -16.31
CA GLU A 120 -1.36 -15.28 -15.66
C GLU A 120 -1.16 -14.62 -14.29
N LYS A 121 -1.39 -13.31 -14.19
CA LYS A 121 -1.38 -12.61 -12.89
C LYS A 121 -2.40 -13.22 -11.92
N CYS A 122 -3.61 -13.54 -12.40
CA CYS A 122 -4.62 -14.20 -11.57
C CYS A 122 -4.13 -15.56 -11.06
N ARG A 123 -3.52 -16.39 -11.92
CA ARG A 123 -2.92 -17.67 -11.50
C ARG A 123 -1.83 -17.48 -10.45
N LEU A 124 -0.98 -16.46 -10.59
CA LEU A 124 0.09 -16.17 -9.64
C LEU A 124 -0.46 -15.69 -8.29
N ILE A 125 -1.57 -14.94 -8.29
CA ILE A 125 -2.31 -14.58 -7.07
C ILE A 125 -2.87 -15.84 -6.41
N GLU A 126 -3.57 -16.70 -7.16
CA GLU A 126 -4.14 -17.96 -6.65
C GLU A 126 -3.05 -18.86 -6.04
N MET A 127 -1.91 -19.00 -6.72
CA MET A 127 -0.77 -19.76 -6.21
C MET A 127 -0.22 -19.21 -4.89
N ALA A 128 -0.07 -17.88 -4.76
CA ALA A 128 0.38 -17.27 -3.52
C ALA A 128 -0.64 -17.46 -2.38
N VAL A 129 -1.94 -17.39 -2.69
CA VAL A 129 -3.02 -17.65 -1.72
C VAL A 129 -3.04 -19.12 -1.30
N ASP A 130 -2.87 -20.07 -2.22
CA ASP A 130 -2.82 -21.51 -1.95
C ASP A 130 -1.61 -21.89 -1.08
N GLU A 131 -0.51 -21.17 -1.26
CA GLU A 131 0.66 -21.25 -0.37
C GLU A 131 0.36 -20.70 1.03
N GLY A 132 -0.72 -19.95 1.23
CA GLY A 132 -1.13 -19.41 2.52
C GLY A 132 -0.69 -17.97 2.79
N PHE A 133 -0.25 -17.24 1.76
CA PHE A 133 0.03 -15.81 1.89
C PHE A 133 -1.26 -14.98 1.80
N MET A 134 -1.31 -13.89 2.56
CA MET A 134 -2.19 -12.78 2.21
C MET A 134 -1.62 -12.07 0.98
N VAL A 135 -2.46 -11.80 -0.03
CA VAL A 135 -2.02 -11.11 -1.24
C VAL A 135 -2.58 -9.70 -1.29
N ILE A 136 -1.71 -8.73 -1.51
CA ILE A 136 -2.06 -7.37 -1.94
C ILE A 136 -1.66 -7.27 -3.42
N SER A 137 -2.61 -7.13 -4.33
CA SER A 137 -2.25 -6.93 -5.74
C SER A 137 -2.07 -5.44 -6.06
N GLU A 138 -1.45 -5.12 -7.19
CA GLU A 138 -1.31 -3.74 -7.69
C GLU A 138 -1.88 -3.61 -9.11
N VAL A 139 -2.67 -2.57 -9.35
CA VAL A 139 -3.24 -2.24 -10.67
C VAL A 139 -2.71 -0.88 -11.14
N GLY A 140 -2.01 -0.92 -12.27
CA GLY A 140 -1.42 0.21 -12.97
C GLY A 140 -0.10 -0.18 -13.61
N LYS A 141 0.51 0.73 -14.37
CA LYS A 141 1.84 0.56 -14.95
C LYS A 141 2.79 1.62 -14.38
N LYS A 142 4.09 1.32 -14.35
CA LYS A 142 5.12 2.27 -13.85
C LYS A 142 5.56 3.27 -14.93
N ASP A 143 5.37 2.90 -16.19
CA ASP A 143 5.61 3.75 -17.36
C ASP A 143 4.35 4.59 -17.65
N PRO A 144 4.45 5.93 -17.64
CA PRO A 144 3.31 6.81 -17.88
C PRO A 144 2.61 6.60 -19.22
N GLU A 145 3.35 6.31 -20.28
CA GLU A 145 2.75 6.13 -21.61
C GLU A 145 1.96 4.83 -21.69
N ARG A 146 2.45 3.75 -21.05
CA ARG A 146 1.68 2.51 -20.91
C ARG A 146 0.49 2.65 -19.97
N ASP A 147 0.65 3.35 -18.85
CA ASP A 147 -0.42 3.51 -17.87
C ASP A 147 -1.58 4.36 -18.42
N ARG A 148 -1.29 5.35 -19.27
CA ARG A 148 -2.30 6.14 -20.00
C ARG A 148 -3.18 5.31 -20.95
N LEU A 149 -2.72 4.11 -21.35
CA LEU A 149 -3.53 3.20 -22.17
C LEU A 149 -4.56 2.41 -21.34
N LEU A 150 -4.46 2.45 -20.00
CA LEU A 150 -5.43 1.82 -19.10
C LEU A 150 -6.57 2.80 -18.80
N GLU A 151 -7.67 2.62 -19.54
CA GLU A 151 -8.90 3.38 -19.30
C GLU A 151 -9.49 3.04 -17.91
N PRO A 152 -10.30 3.91 -17.31
CA PRO A 152 -10.91 3.65 -16.01
C PRO A 152 -11.67 2.31 -15.92
N ASP A 153 -12.37 1.91 -16.99
CA ASP A 153 -13.06 0.61 -17.04
C ASP A 153 -12.09 -0.57 -17.12
N ASP A 154 -10.91 -0.43 -17.71
CA ASP A 154 -9.88 -1.47 -17.69
C ASP A 154 -9.40 -1.70 -16.26
N ARG A 155 -9.14 -0.62 -15.51
CA ARG A 155 -8.75 -0.70 -14.10
C ARG A 155 -9.84 -1.37 -13.27
N VAL A 156 -11.12 -1.04 -13.48
CA VAL A 156 -12.24 -1.71 -12.81
C VAL A 156 -12.24 -3.22 -13.08
N ARG A 157 -12.04 -3.63 -14.35
CA ARG A 157 -11.99 -5.06 -14.70
C ARG A 157 -10.80 -5.76 -14.05
N LEU A 158 -9.61 -5.16 -14.06
CA LEU A 158 -8.39 -5.71 -13.48
C LEU A 158 -8.50 -5.87 -11.96
N VAL A 159 -8.93 -4.82 -11.25
CA VAL A 159 -9.17 -4.87 -9.81
C VAL A 159 -10.14 -6.00 -9.44
N ARG A 160 -11.26 -6.11 -10.18
CA ARG A 160 -12.23 -7.19 -9.93
C ARG A 160 -11.69 -8.57 -10.27
N ALA A 161 -10.77 -8.69 -11.24
CA ALA A 161 -10.12 -9.95 -11.56
C ALA A 161 -9.18 -10.38 -10.43
N ASP A 162 -8.33 -9.48 -9.96
CA ASP A 162 -7.42 -9.72 -8.83
C ASP A 162 -8.18 -10.13 -7.56
N LEU A 163 -9.25 -9.42 -7.22
CA LEU A 163 -10.10 -9.75 -6.07
C LEU A 163 -10.78 -11.12 -6.21
N ARG A 164 -11.20 -11.51 -7.43
CA ARG A 164 -11.77 -12.85 -7.68
C ARG A 164 -10.73 -13.95 -7.57
N ALA A 165 -9.48 -13.68 -7.95
CA ALA A 165 -8.34 -14.59 -7.81
C ALA A 165 -7.90 -14.77 -6.34
N GLY A 166 -8.44 -13.97 -5.41
CA GLY A 166 -8.20 -14.11 -3.97
C GLY A 166 -7.34 -13.01 -3.35
N ALA A 167 -6.97 -11.97 -4.11
CA ALA A 167 -6.31 -10.81 -3.53
C ALA A 167 -7.17 -10.22 -2.40
N SER A 168 -6.56 -9.99 -1.24
CA SER A 168 -7.24 -9.47 -0.07
C SER A 168 -7.53 -7.98 -0.19
N MET A 169 -6.64 -7.25 -0.88
CA MET A 169 -6.74 -5.83 -1.22
C MET A 169 -6.01 -5.55 -2.55
N VAL A 170 -6.34 -4.42 -3.17
CA VAL A 170 -5.72 -3.96 -4.42
C VAL A 170 -5.19 -2.53 -4.25
N LEU A 171 -3.92 -2.34 -4.58
CA LEU A 171 -3.26 -1.04 -4.68
C LEU A 171 -3.58 -0.38 -6.02
N MET A 172 -3.89 0.91 -5.95
CA MET A 172 -3.93 1.77 -7.14
C MET A 172 -2.57 2.45 -7.28
N GLU A 173 -1.80 2.05 -8.29
CA GLU A 173 -0.42 2.51 -8.53
C GLU A 173 -0.36 4.04 -8.68
N ALA A 174 0.53 4.66 -7.89
CA ALA A 174 0.88 6.06 -7.95
C ALA A 174 2.40 6.30 -8.01
N ARG A 175 3.19 5.22 -7.92
CA ARG A 175 4.63 5.25 -7.65
C ARG A 175 4.92 6.00 -6.33
N GLU A 176 6.20 6.15 -6.03
CA GLU A 176 6.65 7.00 -4.92
C GLU A 176 6.37 8.50 -5.15
N SER A 177 6.36 8.95 -6.41
CA SER A 177 6.18 10.38 -6.72
C SER A 177 4.74 10.84 -6.58
N GLY A 178 3.76 9.98 -6.87
CA GLY A 178 2.36 10.39 -6.98
C GLY A 178 2.13 11.40 -8.11
N GLN A 179 2.89 11.33 -9.20
CA GLN A 179 2.83 12.31 -10.31
C GLN A 179 2.86 11.60 -11.66
N ASN A 180 2.04 12.11 -12.59
CA ASN A 180 1.94 11.66 -13.98
C ASN A 180 1.70 10.15 -14.13
N ILE A 181 0.90 9.56 -13.24
CA ILE A 181 0.61 8.13 -13.24
C ILE A 181 -0.72 7.85 -12.54
N GLY A 182 -1.43 6.81 -12.96
CA GLY A 182 -2.73 6.44 -12.42
C GLY A 182 -3.71 7.62 -12.51
N ILE A 183 -4.38 7.88 -11.38
CA ILE A 183 -5.34 8.98 -11.28
C ILE A 183 -4.69 10.36 -11.10
N TYR A 184 -3.37 10.48 -11.21
CA TYR A 184 -2.64 11.73 -10.97
C TYR A 184 -2.19 12.41 -12.25
N ASP A 185 -2.37 13.72 -12.33
CA ASP A 185 -1.79 14.56 -13.39
C ASP A 185 -0.28 14.77 -13.20
N GLU A 186 0.35 15.50 -14.12
CA GLU A 186 1.80 15.80 -14.09
C GLU A 186 2.26 16.55 -12.82
N ARG A 187 1.33 17.19 -12.11
CA ARG A 187 1.60 17.95 -10.88
C ARG A 187 1.21 17.18 -9.62
N GLY A 188 0.63 15.98 -9.76
CA GLY A 188 0.15 15.16 -8.66
C GLY A 188 -1.26 15.52 -8.17
N ASN A 189 -2.00 16.34 -8.93
CA ASN A 189 -3.42 16.57 -8.65
C ASN A 189 -4.23 15.37 -9.11
N ILE A 190 -5.31 15.09 -8.41
CA ILE A 190 -6.20 13.98 -8.73
C ILE A 190 -7.11 14.35 -9.90
N ARG A 191 -7.20 13.46 -10.87
CA ARG A 191 -8.13 13.52 -12.00
C ARG A 191 -9.52 13.11 -11.51
N GLU A 192 -10.33 14.08 -11.11
CA GLU A 192 -11.60 13.82 -10.42
C GLU A 192 -12.55 12.91 -11.20
N ASP A 193 -12.65 13.06 -12.52
CA ASP A 193 -13.55 12.25 -13.35
C ASP A 193 -13.15 10.76 -13.32
N GLU A 194 -11.86 10.46 -13.48
CA GLU A 194 -11.34 9.09 -13.39
C GLU A 194 -11.52 8.54 -11.96
N PHE A 195 -11.19 9.34 -10.95
CA PHE A 195 -11.34 8.94 -9.56
C PHE A 195 -12.80 8.61 -9.21
N ASN A 196 -13.76 9.50 -9.51
CA ASN A 196 -15.18 9.28 -9.25
C ASN A 196 -15.68 8.04 -10.00
N HIS A 197 -15.24 7.84 -11.26
CA HIS A 197 -15.61 6.67 -12.05
C HIS A 197 -15.20 5.35 -11.37
N LEU A 198 -14.00 5.31 -10.80
CA LEU A 198 -13.48 4.15 -10.06
C LEU A 198 -14.22 3.95 -8.74
N THR A 199 -14.40 5.00 -7.93
CA THR A 199 -15.04 4.89 -6.61
C THR A 199 -16.50 4.45 -6.69
N ASP A 200 -17.20 4.80 -7.77
CA ASP A 200 -18.59 4.38 -7.98
C ASP A 200 -18.73 2.88 -8.31
N ARG A 201 -17.64 2.22 -8.70
CA ARG A 201 -17.66 0.85 -9.26
C ARG A 201 -16.81 -0.16 -8.48
N LEU A 202 -15.96 0.30 -7.57
CA LEU A 202 -15.04 -0.53 -6.81
C LEU A 202 -15.44 -0.66 -5.33
N PRO A 203 -15.15 -1.81 -4.70
CA PRO A 203 -15.35 -1.98 -3.26
C PRO A 203 -14.28 -1.20 -2.50
N MET A 204 -14.60 0.01 -2.04
CA MET A 204 -13.64 0.96 -1.45
C MET A 204 -12.89 0.44 -0.22
N ASP A 205 -13.48 -0.49 0.53
CA ASP A 205 -12.84 -1.17 1.68
C ASP A 205 -11.69 -2.10 1.25
N LYS A 206 -11.63 -2.46 -0.03
CA LYS A 206 -10.60 -3.34 -0.61
C LYS A 206 -9.54 -2.59 -1.41
N ILE A 207 -9.70 -1.29 -1.62
CA ILE A 207 -8.76 -0.49 -2.40
C ILE A 207 -7.85 0.28 -1.47
N ILE A 208 -6.54 0.23 -1.71
CA ILE A 208 -5.56 1.11 -1.09
C ILE A 208 -5.10 2.11 -2.14
N TRP A 209 -5.30 3.41 -1.90
CA TRP A 209 -4.85 4.46 -2.80
C TRP A 209 -3.43 4.89 -2.42
N GLU A 210 -2.46 4.72 -3.31
CA GLU A 210 -1.14 5.26 -3.07
C GLU A 210 -1.20 6.80 -3.08
N ALA A 211 -0.79 7.43 -1.98
CA ALA A 211 -0.92 8.87 -1.73
C ALA A 211 0.34 9.41 -1.03
N PRO A 212 1.51 9.37 -1.70
CA PRO A 212 2.78 9.77 -1.08
C PRO A 212 2.84 11.25 -0.70
N GLN A 213 2.05 12.12 -1.34
CA GLN A 213 2.05 13.55 -1.05
C GLN A 213 0.95 13.96 -0.06
N LYS A 214 1.26 14.91 0.83
CA LYS A 214 0.29 15.50 1.77
C LYS A 214 -0.99 15.98 1.09
N SER A 215 -0.89 16.65 -0.05
CA SER A 215 -2.04 17.16 -0.81
C SER A 215 -3.01 16.05 -1.22
N GLN A 216 -2.48 14.88 -1.59
CA GLN A 216 -3.25 13.71 -1.99
C GLN A 216 -3.95 13.09 -0.77
N GLN A 217 -3.21 12.93 0.34
CA GLN A 217 -3.75 12.44 1.60
C GLN A 217 -4.93 13.31 2.09
N VAL A 218 -4.75 14.64 2.07
CA VAL A 218 -5.81 15.60 2.43
C VAL A 218 -7.01 15.46 1.50
N TYR A 219 -6.79 15.35 0.18
CA TYR A 219 -7.88 15.18 -0.78
C TYR A 219 -8.71 13.93 -0.47
N PHE A 220 -8.09 12.76 -0.33
CA PHE A 220 -8.83 11.52 -0.09
C PHE A 220 -9.58 11.56 1.24
N ILE A 221 -8.98 12.11 2.29
CA ILE A 221 -9.63 12.21 3.60
C ILE A 221 -10.83 13.15 3.57
N LEU A 222 -10.76 14.26 2.84
CA LEU A 222 -11.90 15.18 2.70
C LEU A 222 -12.98 14.64 1.75
N LYS A 223 -12.59 13.89 0.71
CA LYS A 223 -13.50 13.40 -0.33
C LYS A 223 -14.21 12.11 0.07
N ILE A 224 -13.50 11.14 0.63
CA ILE A 224 -14.02 9.81 1.02
C ILE A 224 -14.34 9.79 2.53
N GLY A 225 -13.43 10.31 3.35
CA GLY A 225 -13.54 10.29 4.80
C GLY A 225 -12.26 9.82 5.50
N PRO A 226 -12.20 9.93 6.83
CA PRO A 226 -11.01 9.63 7.64
C PRO A 226 -10.59 8.16 7.60
N ASP A 227 -11.49 7.25 7.19
CA ASP A 227 -11.25 5.82 7.08
C ASP A 227 -10.93 5.35 5.64
N VAL A 228 -10.48 6.25 4.77
CA VAL A 228 -9.91 5.85 3.48
C VAL A 228 -8.59 5.09 3.65
N ASN A 229 -8.39 4.01 2.92
CA ASN A 229 -7.14 3.26 2.91
C ASN A 229 -6.10 3.95 2.03
N LEU A 230 -4.92 4.24 2.58
CA LEU A 230 -3.85 4.97 1.91
C LEU A 230 -2.52 4.20 1.96
N GLY A 231 -1.79 4.25 0.85
CA GLY A 231 -0.52 3.57 0.65
C GLY A 231 0.61 4.50 0.24
N ASN A 232 1.83 3.97 0.20
CA ASN A 232 3.06 4.73 -0.06
C ASN A 232 3.24 5.94 0.86
N ILE A 233 2.77 5.83 2.11
CA ILE A 233 2.97 6.89 3.10
C ILE A 233 4.46 6.91 3.48
N PRO A 234 5.16 8.06 3.38
CA PRO A 234 6.52 8.17 3.84
C PRO A 234 6.62 7.89 5.35
N PRO A 235 7.67 7.21 5.84
CA PRO A 235 7.86 6.92 7.26
C PRO A 235 7.72 8.16 8.17
N GLU A 236 8.27 9.29 7.73
CA GLU A 236 8.23 10.57 8.44
C GLU A 236 6.84 11.25 8.46
N GLU A 237 5.90 10.82 7.61
CA GLU A 237 4.56 11.40 7.50
C GLU A 237 3.49 10.58 8.24
N ILE A 238 3.82 9.48 8.92
CA ILE A 238 2.81 8.62 9.60
C ILE A 238 1.97 9.44 10.59
N THR A 239 2.62 10.11 11.55
CA THR A 239 1.94 10.94 12.54
C THR A 239 1.22 12.10 11.86
N ALA A 240 1.83 12.69 10.83
CA ALA A 240 1.24 13.79 10.10
C ALA A 240 -0.07 13.37 9.40
N LEU A 241 -0.10 12.18 8.79
CA LEU A 241 -1.31 11.60 8.21
C LEU A 241 -2.38 11.36 9.28
N GLU A 242 -2.02 10.80 10.44
CA GLU A 242 -2.99 10.57 11.50
C GLU A 242 -3.61 11.88 12.01
N THR A 243 -2.83 12.96 12.08
CA THR A 243 -3.40 14.30 12.40
C THR A 243 -4.35 14.80 11.32
N ILE A 244 -4.11 14.48 10.04
CA ILE A 244 -5.02 14.81 8.94
C ILE A 244 -6.32 14.01 9.10
N ARG A 245 -6.24 12.70 9.35
CA ARG A 245 -7.39 11.81 9.56
C ARG A 245 -8.27 12.30 10.70
N ARG A 246 -7.68 12.73 11.82
CA ARG A 246 -8.40 13.14 13.03
C ARG A 246 -8.76 14.62 13.08
N GLY A 247 -8.57 15.37 11.99
CA GLY A 247 -8.88 16.80 11.95
C GLY A 247 -8.03 17.66 12.91
N LEU A 248 -6.82 17.21 13.25
CA LEU A 248 -5.89 17.88 14.17
C LEU A 248 -4.85 18.74 13.43
N ARG A 249 -4.91 18.77 12.09
CA ARG A 249 -4.06 19.60 11.23
C ARG A 249 -4.90 20.66 10.53
N GLY A 250 -4.36 21.86 10.31
CA GLY A 250 -5.10 22.98 9.74
C GLY A 250 -5.77 22.71 8.39
N ASP A 251 -5.21 21.78 7.59
CA ASP A 251 -5.80 21.35 6.32
C ASP A 251 -7.21 20.75 6.52
N THR A 252 -7.43 19.99 7.60
CA THR A 252 -8.64 19.20 7.88
C THR A 252 -9.40 19.59 9.16
N LEU A 253 -8.88 20.54 9.95
CA LEU A 253 -9.53 21.04 11.17
C LEU A 253 -10.94 21.58 10.87
N GLY A 254 -11.95 20.98 11.51
CA GLY A 254 -13.36 21.33 11.32
C GLY A 254 -13.95 20.93 9.97
N LYS A 255 -13.27 20.09 9.19
CA LYS A 255 -13.68 19.68 7.84
C LYS A 255 -13.84 18.17 7.67
N VAL A 256 -13.46 17.37 8.67
CA VAL A 256 -13.64 15.92 8.67
C VAL A 256 -14.88 15.58 9.46
N ASN A 257 -15.73 14.73 8.90
CA ASN A 257 -16.85 14.13 9.60
C ASN A 257 -16.32 12.94 10.43
N LEU A 258 -16.05 13.19 11.71
CA LEU A 258 -15.48 12.25 12.68
C LEU A 258 -16.56 11.63 13.56
#